data_AF-X1LS34-F1
#
_entry.id   AF-X1LS34-F1
#
_cell.length_a   1.000
_cell.length_b   1.000
_cell.length_c   1.000
_cell.angle_alpha   90.00
_cell.angle_beta   90.00
_cell.angle_gamma   90.00
#
_symmetry.space_group_name_H-M   'P 1'
#
loop_
_entity.id
_entity.type
_entity.pdbx_description
1 polymer ?
#
loop_
_entity_poly.entity_id
_entity_poly.type
_entity_poly.pdbx_seq_one_letter_code
_entity_poly.pdbx_strand_id
1 'polypeptide(L)'
;ERGMFNMDFSHNTLLERFLENEASHPDIICKPKIHGKPTGLAYESIRDFIERIYHREKVRIPLEESIAVTKIILAIMESARKKMPITVGHALGNL
;
A
#
# COMPACT_ATOMS: atom_id res chain seq x y z
N GLU A 1 1.47 25.96 21.61
CA GLU A 1 1.11 24.70 22.28
C GLU A 1 2.35 23.82 22.39
N ARG A 2 2.47 23.00 23.44
CA ARG A 2 3.55 22.00 23.53
C ARG A 2 3.06 20.72 22.85
N GLY A 3 3.85 20.19 21.91
CA GLY A 3 3.50 18.98 21.17
C GLY A 3 4.75 18.33 20.57
N MET A 4 4.59 17.11 20.05
CA MET A 4 5.67 16.33 19.45
C MET A 4 5.20 15.73 18.13
N PHE A 5 6.10 15.75 17.15
CA PHE A 5 5.97 15.03 15.89
C PHE A 5 7.09 14.01 15.77
N ASN A 6 6.73 12.77 15.47
CA ASN A 6 7.67 11.70 15.16
C ASN A 6 7.47 11.25 13.72
N MET A 7 8.57 10.94 13.03
CA MET A 7 8.55 10.40 11.68
C MET A 7 9.27 9.06 11.64
N ASP A 8 8.55 8.00 11.25
CA ASP A 8 9.08 6.65 11.06
C ASP A 8 8.87 6.20 9.60
N PHE A 9 9.96 6.14 8.85
CA PHE A 9 9.92 5.74 7.43
C PHE A 9 9.89 4.22 7.22
N SER A 10 9.92 3.42 8.29
CA SER A 10 9.85 1.96 8.24
C SER A 10 8.42 1.42 8.31
N HIS A 11 7.45 2.26 8.67
CA HIS A 11 6.03 1.90 8.80
C HIS A 11 5.14 2.70 7.84
N ASN A 12 3.97 2.14 7.53
CA ASN A 12 2.97 2.81 6.69
C ASN A 12 2.31 4.02 7.38
N THR A 13 2.53 4.17 8.69
CA THR A 13 1.96 5.21 9.55
C THR A 13 2.97 6.34 9.81
N LEU A 14 3.59 6.79 8.71
CA LEU A 14 4.83 7.58 8.65
C LEU A 14 4.93 8.75 9.65
N LEU A 15 3.83 9.44 9.92
CA LEU A 15 3.78 10.59 10.81
C LEU A 15 2.87 10.31 12.00
N GLU A 16 3.40 10.55 13.19
CA GLU A 16 2.65 10.50 14.44
C GLU A 16 2.57 11.91 15.04
N ARG A 17 1.37 12.32 15.45
CA ARG A 17 1.11 13.61 16.06
C ARG A 17 0.55 13.42 17.46
N PHE A 18 1.23 14.01 18.44
CA PHE A 18 0.82 14.00 19.85
C PHE A 18 0.53 15.42 20.33
N LEU A 19 -0.73 15.66 20.71
CA LEU A 19 -1.22 16.86 21.39
C LEU A 19 -1.67 16.51 22.82
N GLU A 20 -2.00 17.53 23.61
CA GLU A 20 -2.41 17.37 25.02
C GLU A 20 -3.61 16.40 25.21
N ASN A 21 -4.56 16.39 24.27
CA ASN A 21 -5.77 15.58 24.35
C ASN A 21 -5.97 14.60 23.17
N GLU A 22 -4.97 14.46 22.28
CA GLU A 22 -5.11 13.66 21.05
C GLU A 22 -3.79 13.03 20.63
N ALA A 23 -3.82 11.75 20.28
CA ALA A 23 -2.78 11.08 19.51
C ALA A 23 -3.39 10.65 18.17
N SER A 24 -2.72 10.97 17.06
CA SER A 24 -3.26 10.72 15.72
C SER A 24 -2.16 10.41 14.71
N HIS A 25 -2.56 9.73 13.64
CA HIS A 25 -1.73 9.34 12.51
C HIS A 25 -2.31 9.94 11.23
N PRO A 26 -1.99 11.21 10.91
CA PRO A 26 -2.54 11.88 9.75
C PRO A 26 -2.16 11.18 8.44
N ASP A 27 -3.13 11.05 7.52
CA ASP A 27 -2.90 10.49 6.19
C ASP A 27 -2.14 11.50 5.30
N ILE A 28 -0.84 11.28 5.17
CA ILE A 28 0.06 12.09 4.34
C ILE A 28 0.52 11.40 3.06
N ILE A 29 0.13 10.13 2.84
CA ILE A 29 0.60 9.31 1.72
C ILE A 29 -0.56 8.85 0.83
N CYS A 30 -1.63 8.35 1.42
CA CYS A 30 -2.67 7.62 0.70
C CYS A 30 -3.65 8.58 0.02
N LYS A 31 -4.25 9.49 0.79
CA LYS A 31 -5.27 10.46 0.30
C LYS A 31 -5.05 11.91 0.78
N PRO A 32 -3.83 12.48 0.73
CA PRO A 32 -3.63 13.88 1.07
C PRO A 32 -4.33 14.83 0.08
N LYS A 33 -4.54 16.07 0.53
CA LYS A 33 -4.89 17.21 -0.32
C LYS A 33 -3.75 18.21 -0.33
N ILE A 34 -3.15 18.46 -1.48
CA ILE A 34 -2.07 19.44 -1.67
C ILE A 34 -2.62 20.60 -2.52
N HIS A 35 -2.57 21.82 -1.99
CA HIS A 35 -3.19 23.01 -2.61
C HIS A 35 -4.67 22.81 -3.00
N GLY A 36 -5.43 22.13 -2.14
CA GLY A 36 -6.86 21.84 -2.36
C GLY A 36 -7.13 20.70 -3.36
N LYS A 37 -6.11 20.18 -4.04
CA LYS A 37 -6.26 19.08 -5.01
C LYS A 37 -6.04 17.73 -4.31
N PRO A 38 -6.93 16.74 -4.51
CA PRO A 38 -6.69 15.39 -4.04
C PRO A 38 -5.50 14.78 -4.78
N THR A 39 -4.57 14.18 -4.03
CA THR A 39 -3.37 13.53 -4.58
C THR A 39 -2.88 12.42 -3.64
N GLY A 40 -1.70 11.87 -3.90
CA GLY A 40 -1.14 10.74 -3.16
C GLY A 40 -1.57 9.39 -3.73
N LEU A 41 -1.12 8.32 -3.08
CA LEU A 41 -1.07 6.99 -3.66
C LEU A 41 -2.41 6.53 -4.23
N ALA A 42 -3.52 6.69 -3.49
CA ALA A 42 -4.82 6.20 -3.93
C ALA A 42 -5.35 6.97 -5.15
N TYR A 43 -5.31 8.30 -5.09
CA TYR A 43 -5.80 9.14 -6.18
C TYR A 43 -4.97 8.96 -7.46
N GLU A 44 -3.65 8.93 -7.32
CA GLU A 44 -2.75 8.74 -8.47
C GLU A 44 -2.88 7.34 -9.08
N SER A 45 -3.06 6.30 -8.25
CA SER A 45 -3.26 4.93 -8.74
C SER A 45 -4.58 4.77 -9.52
N ILE A 46 -5.68 5.33 -9.00
CA ILE A 46 -6.98 5.30 -9.69
C ILE A 46 -6.90 6.08 -10.99
N ARG A 47 -6.29 7.26 -10.97
CA ARG A 47 -6.10 8.10 -12.15
C ARG A 47 -5.29 7.39 -13.23
N ASP A 48 -4.11 6.86 -12.89
CA ASP A 48 -3.26 6.11 -13.84
C ASP A 48 -4.00 4.90 -14.43
N PHE A 49 -4.77 4.17 -13.62
CA PHE A 49 -5.57 3.05 -14.10
C PHE A 49 -6.63 3.48 -15.13
N ILE A 50 -7.39 4.54 -14.85
CA ILE A 50 -8.42 5.07 -15.75
C ILE A 50 -7.79 5.62 -17.04
N GLU A 51 -6.72 6.40 -16.93
CA GLU A 51 -6.00 6.96 -18.08
C GLU A 51 -5.52 5.86 -19.04
N ARG A 52 -4.96 4.77 -18.49
CA ARG A 52 -4.51 3.63 -19.30
C ARG A 52 -5.64 2.93 -20.01
N ILE A 53 -6.78 2.73 -19.35
CA ILE A 53 -7.97 2.16 -20.00
C ILE A 53 -8.44 3.07 -21.13
N TYR A 54 -8.54 4.37 -20.87
CA TYR A 54 -8.98 5.37 -21.84
C TYR A 54 -8.09 5.37 -23.09
N HIS A 55 -6.77 5.34 -22.90
CA HIS A 55 -5.77 5.31 -23.97
C HIS A 55 -5.52 3.92 -24.57
N ARG A 56 -6.21 2.87 -24.11
CA ARG A 56 -6.01 1.47 -24.51
C ARG A 56 -4.57 0.99 -24.29
N GLU A 57 -3.93 1.49 -23.25
CA GLU A 57 -2.61 1.04 -22.80
C GLU A 57 -2.73 -0.15 -21.85
N LYS A 58 -1.62 -0.88 -21.68
CA LYS A 58 -1.53 -1.90 -20.64
C LYS A 58 -1.57 -1.24 -19.26
N VAL A 59 -2.35 -1.82 -18.36
CA VAL A 59 -2.32 -1.48 -16.92
C VAL A 59 -0.94 -1.80 -16.34
N ARG A 60 -0.46 -0.99 -15.37
CA ARG A 60 0.87 -1.20 -14.78
C ARG A 60 1.00 -2.53 -14.06
N ILE A 61 -0.08 -2.96 -13.42
CA ILE A 61 -0.14 -4.19 -12.63
C ILE A 61 -1.18 -5.10 -13.26
N PRO A 62 -0.75 -6.15 -13.97
CA PRO A 62 -1.65 -7.19 -14.48
C PRO A 62 -2.34 -7.97 -13.35
N LEU A 63 -3.42 -8.67 -13.70
CA LEU A 63 -4.19 -9.48 -12.75
C LEU A 63 -3.34 -10.62 -12.19
N GLU A 64 -2.50 -11.22 -13.03
CA GLU A 64 -1.66 -12.37 -12.70
C GLU A 64 -0.67 -12.03 -11.58
N GLU A 65 -0.06 -10.84 -11.64
CA GLU A 65 0.82 -10.30 -10.61
C GLU A 65 0.06 -10.07 -9.29
N SER A 66 -1.16 -9.51 -9.38
CA SER A 66 -2.02 -9.28 -8.21
C SER A 66 -2.41 -10.59 -7.52
N ILE A 67 -2.69 -11.63 -8.30
CA ILE A 67 -2.96 -12.98 -7.80
C ILE A 67 -1.72 -13.58 -7.13
N ALA A 68 -0.53 -13.41 -7.74
CA ALA A 68 0.72 -13.93 -7.19
C ALA A 68 1.01 -13.34 -5.80
N VAL A 69 0.92 -12.01 -5.65
CA VAL A 69 1.11 -11.33 -4.35
C VAL A 69 0.07 -11.79 -3.33
N THR A 70 -1.19 -11.92 -3.74
CA THR A 70 -2.26 -12.41 -2.85
C THR A 70 -1.96 -13.81 -2.34
N LYS A 71 -1.49 -14.73 -3.21
CA LYS A 71 -1.09 -16.09 -2.81
C LYS A 71 0.07 -16.08 -1.82
N ILE A 72 1.05 -15.19 -2.01
CA ILE A 72 2.18 -15.04 -1.08
C ILE A 72 1.68 -14.63 0.31
N ILE A 73 0.79 -13.63 0.39
CA ILE A 73 0.22 -13.20 1.68
C ILE A 73 -0.53 -14.35 2.37
N LEU A 74 -1.36 -15.08 1.62
CA LEU A 74 -2.09 -16.25 2.14
C LEU A 74 -1.13 -17.34 2.66
N ALA A 75 -0.04 -17.58 1.94
CA ALA A 75 0.99 -18.54 2.33
C ALA A 75 1.75 -18.11 3.60
N ILE A 76 2.03 -16.81 3.77
CA ILE A 76 2.62 -16.27 5.01
C ILE A 76 1.66 -16.53 6.19
N MET A 77 0.37 -16.23 6.01
CA MET A 77 -0.63 -16.47 7.05
C MET A 77 -0.76 -17.96 7.39
N GLU A 78 -0.68 -18.84 6.39
CA GLU A 78 -0.70 -20.29 6.59
C GLU A 78 0.57 -20.81 7.28
N SER A 79 1.74 -20.32 6.87
CA SER A 79 3.03 -20.62 7.50
C SER A 79 3.02 -20.26 8.97
N ALA A 80 2.47 -19.09 9.33
CA ALA A 80 2.36 -18.65 10.72
C ALA A 80 1.48 -19.61 11.56
N ARG A 81 0.37 -20.09 11.00
CA ARG A 81 -0.52 -21.05 11.68
C ARG A 81 0.13 -22.42 11.86
N LYS A 82 0.80 -22.93 10.83
CA LYS A 82 1.41 -24.26 10.83
C LYS A 82 2.79 -24.31 11.49
N LYS A 83 3.45 -23.16 11.64
CA LYS A 83 4.87 -23.03 12.05
C LYS A 83 5.81 -23.79 11.09
N MET A 84 5.47 -23.81 9.80
CA MET A 84 6.22 -24.50 8.75
C MET A 84 6.24 -23.64 7.49
N PRO A 85 7.35 -23.60 6.74
CA PRO A 85 7.39 -22.89 5.46
C PRO A 85 6.33 -23.43 4.48
N ILE A 86 5.67 -22.52 3.76
CA ILE A 86 4.73 -22.85 2.67
C ILE A 86 5.36 -22.44 1.34
N THR A 87 5.55 -23.41 0.45
CA THR A 87 6.05 -23.15 -0.90
C THR A 87 4.95 -22.56 -1.76
N VAL A 88 5.22 -21.40 -2.36
CA VAL A 88 4.34 -20.76 -3.34
C VAL A 88 4.96 -20.95 -4.72
N GLY A 89 4.23 -21.61 -5.64
CA GLY A 89 4.66 -21.71 -7.04
C GLY A 89 4.66 -20.33 -7.71
N HIS A 90 5.66 -20.05 -8.54
CA HIS A 90 5.74 -18.80 -9.29
C HIS A 90 4.65 -18.76 -10.38
N ALA A 91 3.95 -17.63 -10.52
CA ALA A 91 2.90 -17.48 -11.52
C ALA A 91 3.41 -17.50 -12.97
N LEU A 92 4.71 -17.28 -13.21
CA LEU A 92 5.33 -17.28 -14.55
C LEU A 92 6.00 -18.63 -14.92
N GLY A 93 5.73 -19.71 -14.19
CA GLY A 93 6.46 -20.97 -14.41
C GLY A 93 7.90 -20.89 -13.89
N ASN A 94 8.62 -22.01 -13.94
CA ASN A 94 9.98 -22.12 -13.43
C ASN A 94 10.89 -21.09 -14.13
N LEU A 95 11.54 -20.23 -13.35
CA LEU A 95 12.74 -19.51 -13.79
C LEU A 95 13.87 -20.50 -14.07
#